data_AF-K1SDT8-F1
#
_entry.id   AF-K1SDT8-F1
#
_cell.length_a   1.000
_cell.length_b   1.000
_cell.length_c   1.000
_cell.angle_alpha   90.00
_cell.angle_beta   90.00
_cell.angle_gamma   90.00
#
_symmetry.space_group_name_H-M   'P 1'
#
loop_
_entity.id
_entity.type
_entity.pdbx_description
1 polymer ?
#
loop_
_entity_poly.entity_id
_entity_poly.type
_entity_poly.pdbx_seq_one_letter_code
_entity_poly.pdbx_strand_id
1 'polypeptide(L)'
;LTTSLVGVAGIRVDGGSIRIRGTRSTNAGNDPLIVLDGIPYDETLTSINPGDIESIDILKDASSTAIYGAKGANGVILITTKQAKKGETKVTYDGFVGVGVNNWGTLDVMDADEYIAFQREASRAAGVWNSPEDDSKAFFGAEIANMGKMNTDWMGRYFNQKRLWHSHSLTIASGNEKTQYKISFNYKNNEERYEGDHRDYFYLTTDLTHQVLPFLKVGISNRAFYNVSHDKPDMFDTFLHMSPLTPVYNEDGSYNEYPFGDPFVKNPYMNETDGAYEDKTEEWKIYMRFFAQVDLYKGLTFNTNFAYTPAFSSRGYYYDNRSVGYTDERNVAGMHNNRKADWVWNNILNYKETFGKHAIDVSAIFEMQNRQTVNSSMSGKDHPRGRGPEKAWRYGLHHHCGRHRQRQRPPAVHCPVCRHRTGRIFMAQGKSVLI
;
A
#
# COMPACT_ATOMS: atom_id res chain seq x y z
N LEU A 1 -12.07 -1.81 6.16
CA LEU A 1 -12.38 -0.38 5.89
C LEU A 1 -12.89 -0.17 4.49
N THR A 2 -12.12 -0.50 3.45
CA THR A 2 -12.61 -0.47 2.06
C THR A 2 -13.84 -1.36 1.87
N THR A 3 -13.87 -2.58 2.42
CA THR A 3 -15.03 -3.49 2.33
C THR A 3 -16.30 -2.94 3.00
N SER A 4 -16.19 -2.20 4.11
CA SER A 4 -17.34 -1.57 4.76
C SER A 4 -17.86 -0.34 4.00
N LEU A 5 -17.04 0.24 3.10
CA LEU A 5 -17.42 1.36 2.24
C LEU A 5 -18.06 0.91 0.91
N VAL A 6 -17.81 -0.32 0.46
CA VAL A 6 -18.35 -0.90 -0.79
C VAL A 6 -19.89 -1.04 -0.75
N GLY A 7 -20.50 -1.14 0.43
CA GLY A 7 -21.96 -1.22 0.60
C GLY A 7 -22.70 0.12 0.71
N VAL A 8 -21.99 1.25 0.72
CA VAL A 8 -22.62 2.57 0.92
C VAL A 8 -23.02 3.19 -0.41
N ALA A 9 -24.32 3.46 -0.59
CA ALA A 9 -24.85 4.07 -1.81
C ALA A 9 -24.08 5.34 -2.22
N GLY A 10 -23.57 5.36 -3.46
CA GLY A 10 -22.81 6.48 -4.02
C GLY A 10 -21.30 6.46 -3.73
N ILE A 11 -20.78 5.41 -3.08
CA ILE A 11 -19.34 5.16 -2.95
C ILE A 11 -18.93 4.05 -3.92
N ARG A 12 -17.82 4.26 -4.64
CA ARG A 12 -17.12 3.19 -5.36
C ARG A 12 -15.70 3.08 -4.83
N VAL A 13 -15.24 1.85 -4.64
CA VAL A 13 -13.85 1.54 -4.36
C VAL A 13 -13.30 0.80 -5.59
N ASP A 14 -12.34 1.39 -6.29
CA ASP A 14 -11.77 0.86 -7.52
C ASP A 14 -10.24 0.90 -7.44
N GLY A 15 -9.58 -0.25 -7.51
CA GLY A 15 -8.12 -0.37 -7.38
C GLY A 15 -7.53 0.23 -6.09
N GLY A 16 -8.31 0.31 -5.01
CA GLY A 16 -7.92 0.97 -3.75
C GLY A 16 -8.20 2.49 -3.69
N SER A 17 -8.62 3.11 -4.79
CA SER A 17 -9.13 4.50 -4.81
C SER A 17 -10.59 4.55 -4.37
N ILE A 18 -10.97 5.56 -3.58
CA ILE A 18 -12.35 5.76 -3.12
C ILE A 18 -12.94 6.93 -3.87
N ARG A 19 -14.14 6.77 -4.43
CA ARG A 19 -14.87 7.84 -5.12
C ARG A 19 -16.23 8.03 -4.49
N ILE A 20 -16.57 9.28 -4.18
CA ILE A 20 -17.90 9.67 -3.69
C ILE A 20 -18.63 10.39 -4.82
N ARG A 21 -19.77 9.84 -5.25
CA ARG A 21 -20.60 10.35 -6.36
C ARG A 21 -19.91 10.34 -7.74
N GLY A 22 -19.07 9.35 -8.00
CA GLY A 22 -18.43 9.14 -9.31
C GLY A 22 -17.26 10.11 -9.60
N THR A 23 -16.81 10.15 -10.85
CA THR A 23 -15.69 10.99 -11.28
C THR A 23 -16.18 12.42 -11.54
N ARG A 24 -15.68 13.41 -10.79
CA ARG A 24 -16.09 14.82 -10.91
C ARG A 24 -15.17 15.65 -11.79
N SER A 25 -13.93 15.22 -11.95
CA SER A 25 -12.93 15.89 -12.78
C SER A 25 -12.20 14.91 -13.68
N THR A 26 -11.98 15.30 -14.94
CA THR A 26 -11.18 14.56 -15.90
C THR A 26 -9.68 14.79 -15.72
N ASN A 27 -9.28 15.91 -15.09
CA ASN A 27 -7.89 16.37 -15.00
C ASN A 27 -7.37 16.59 -13.56
N ALA A 28 -8.25 16.63 -12.55
CA ALA A 28 -7.89 16.80 -11.14
C ALA A 28 -8.15 15.52 -10.33
N GLY A 29 -7.43 15.33 -9.22
CA GLY A 29 -7.63 14.21 -8.30
C GLY A 29 -9.08 14.16 -7.79
N ASN A 30 -9.68 12.97 -7.79
CA ASN A 30 -11.07 12.74 -7.41
C ASN A 30 -11.20 12.07 -6.02
N ASP A 31 -10.09 11.88 -5.31
CA ASP A 31 -10.11 11.25 -3.99
C ASP A 31 -10.78 12.19 -2.97
N PRO A 32 -11.62 11.65 -2.07
CA PRO A 32 -12.24 12.42 -1.01
C PRO A 32 -11.23 12.81 0.06
N LEU A 33 -11.54 13.88 0.80
CA LEU A 33 -10.78 14.24 1.99
C LEU A 33 -11.09 13.25 3.11
N ILE A 34 -10.06 12.63 3.70
CA ILE A 34 -10.20 11.84 4.92
C ILE A 34 -9.89 12.75 6.10
N VAL A 35 -10.72 12.69 7.14
CA VAL A 35 -10.56 13.47 8.38
C VAL A 35 -10.57 12.49 9.55
N LEU A 36 -9.45 12.42 10.29
CA LEU A 36 -9.28 11.55 11.45
C LEU A 36 -9.35 12.40 12.73
N ASP A 37 -10.36 12.15 13.55
CA ASP A 37 -10.62 12.88 14.81
C ASP A 37 -10.60 14.41 14.63
N GLY A 38 -11.16 14.88 13.51
CA GLY A 38 -11.33 16.30 13.18
C GLY A 38 -10.16 16.96 12.45
N ILE A 39 -9.07 16.24 12.15
CA ILE A 39 -7.94 16.77 11.37
C ILE A 39 -7.84 16.03 10.02
N PRO A 40 -7.58 16.76 8.91
CA PRO A 40 -7.20 16.14 7.65
C PRO A 40 -6.11 15.06 7.79
N TYR A 41 -6.41 13.86 7.30
CA TYR A 41 -5.51 12.71 7.26
C TYR A 41 -5.16 12.42 5.80
N ASP A 42 -3.92 12.72 5.41
CA ASP A 42 -3.45 12.59 4.02
C ASP A 42 -2.67 11.30 3.76
N GLU A 43 -2.84 10.33 4.65
CA GLU A 43 -2.25 8.99 4.55
C GLU A 43 -3.29 7.95 4.12
N THR A 44 -2.82 6.76 3.80
CA THR A 44 -3.66 5.66 3.31
C THR A 44 -4.58 5.12 4.40
N LEU A 45 -5.84 4.78 4.08
CA LEU A 45 -6.74 4.17 5.07
C LEU A 45 -6.25 2.84 5.64
N THR A 46 -5.36 2.15 4.91
CA THR A 46 -4.71 0.92 5.36
C THR A 46 -3.81 1.15 6.57
N SER A 47 -3.35 2.38 6.85
CA SER A 47 -2.55 2.69 8.04
C SER A 47 -3.36 3.00 9.29
N ILE A 48 -4.69 2.88 9.23
CA ILE A 48 -5.57 2.97 10.39
C ILE A 48 -6.07 1.57 10.74
N ASN A 49 -5.82 1.14 11.98
CA ASN A 49 -6.36 -0.12 12.48
C ASN A 49 -7.91 -0.06 12.52
N PRO A 50 -8.64 -0.95 11.82
CA PRO A 50 -10.09 -0.98 11.86
C PRO A 50 -10.68 -1.19 13.26
N GLY A 51 -9.96 -1.92 14.14
CA GLY A 51 -10.41 -2.17 15.52
C GLY A 51 -10.51 -0.91 16.38
N ASP A 52 -9.80 0.16 16.00
CA ASP A 52 -9.78 1.44 16.72
C ASP A 52 -10.89 2.41 16.31
N ILE A 53 -11.63 2.11 15.25
CA ILE A 53 -12.64 3.01 14.69
C ILE A 53 -13.96 2.86 15.46
N GLU A 54 -14.50 3.98 15.90
CA GLU A 54 -15.81 4.07 16.54
C GLU A 54 -16.92 4.29 15.50
N SER A 55 -16.74 5.27 14.61
CA SER A 55 -17.69 5.56 13.54
C SER A 55 -16.99 6.06 12.28
N ILE A 56 -17.68 5.90 11.15
CA ILE A 56 -17.29 6.45 9.85
C ILE A 56 -18.50 7.19 9.29
N ASP A 57 -18.40 8.51 9.21
CA ASP A 57 -19.43 9.37 8.65
C ASP A 57 -18.99 9.90 7.28
N ILE A 58 -19.91 9.97 6.33
CA ILE A 58 -19.59 10.37 4.96
C ILE A 58 -20.42 11.59 4.60
N LEU A 59 -19.73 12.72 4.39
CA LEU A 59 -20.33 13.97 3.96
C LEU A 59 -20.32 14.03 2.43
N LYS A 60 -21.51 13.99 1.84
CA LYS A 60 -21.69 13.90 0.38
C LYS A 60 -22.09 15.24 -0.25
N ASP A 61 -22.62 16.16 0.55
CA ASP A 61 -23.26 17.40 0.07
C ASP A 61 -22.39 18.62 0.28
N ALA A 62 -22.59 19.64 -0.56
CA ALA A 62 -21.80 20.86 -0.54
C ALA A 62 -21.98 21.64 0.78
N SER A 63 -23.17 21.62 1.37
CA SER A 63 -23.45 22.29 2.64
C SER A 63 -22.76 21.62 3.83
N SER A 64 -22.65 20.29 3.85
CA SER A 64 -21.98 19.54 4.92
C SER A 64 -20.46 19.54 4.76
N THR A 65 -19.94 19.63 3.53
CA THR A 65 -18.50 19.68 3.25
C THR A 65 -17.90 21.08 3.27
N ALA A 66 -18.71 22.14 3.28
CA ALA A 66 -18.27 23.54 3.22
C ALA A 66 -17.24 23.92 4.30
N ILE A 67 -17.33 23.31 5.49
CA ILE A 67 -16.42 23.55 6.62
C ILE A 67 -14.98 23.08 6.29
N TYR A 68 -14.83 22.09 5.42
CA TYR A 68 -13.53 21.53 5.00
C TYR A 68 -12.94 22.21 3.75
N GLY A 69 -13.59 23.27 3.27
CA GLY A 69 -13.12 24.10 2.16
C GLY A 69 -12.97 23.35 0.84
N ALA A 70 -12.04 23.81 0.00
CA ALA A 70 -11.85 23.28 -1.36
C ALA A 70 -11.50 21.78 -1.41
N LYS A 71 -10.82 21.24 -0.38
CA LYS A 71 -10.49 19.81 -0.29
C LYS A 71 -11.73 18.94 -0.04
N GLY A 72 -12.79 19.50 0.55
CA GLY A 72 -14.07 18.82 0.74
C GLY A 72 -14.93 18.69 -0.53
N ALA A 73 -14.52 19.29 -1.66
CA ALA A 73 -15.32 19.33 -2.88
C ALA A 73 -15.60 17.94 -3.49
N ASN A 74 -14.74 16.96 -3.23
CA ASN A 74 -14.91 15.56 -3.66
C ASN A 74 -15.61 14.69 -2.61
N GLY A 75 -16.16 15.29 -1.56
CA GLY A 75 -16.72 14.60 -0.39
C GLY A 75 -15.71 14.44 0.73
N VAL A 76 -16.21 14.19 1.94
CA VAL A 76 -15.39 14.03 3.15
C VAL A 76 -15.75 12.72 3.85
N ILE A 77 -14.74 11.96 4.24
CA ILE A 77 -14.87 10.77 5.09
C ILE A 77 -14.35 11.14 6.48
N LEU A 78 -15.26 11.23 7.44
CA LEU A 78 -14.96 11.45 8.84
C LEU A 78 -14.77 10.11 9.54
N ILE A 79 -13.64 9.96 10.21
CA ILE A 79 -13.31 8.79 11.02
C ILE A 79 -13.18 9.26 12.46
N THR A 80 -14.02 8.73 13.33
CA THR A 80 -13.93 8.94 14.77
C THR A 80 -13.36 7.70 15.43
N THR A 81 -12.37 7.87 16.30
CA THR A 81 -11.70 6.76 16.98
C THR A 81 -12.21 6.55 18.41
N LYS A 82 -12.25 5.28 18.82
CA LYS A 82 -12.70 4.87 20.15
C LYS A 82 -11.83 5.51 21.23
N GLN A 83 -12.46 6.17 22.20
CA GLN A 83 -11.78 6.78 23.35
C GLN A 83 -11.97 5.94 24.63
N ALA A 84 -11.06 6.10 25.59
CA ALA A 84 -11.21 5.49 26.91
C ALA A 84 -12.32 6.18 27.72
N LYS A 85 -13.11 5.37 28.44
CA LYS A 85 -14.19 5.86 29.31
C LYS A 85 -13.68 6.05 30.75
N LYS A 86 -14.31 6.96 31.49
CA LYS A 86 -14.00 7.21 32.91
C LYS A 86 -14.47 6.04 33.78
N GLY A 87 -13.67 5.68 34.77
CA GLY A 87 -14.07 4.79 35.87
C GLY A 87 -13.95 3.30 35.58
N GLU A 88 -13.47 2.90 34.39
CA GLU A 88 -13.33 1.49 34.02
C GLU A 88 -11.93 1.26 33.43
N THR A 89 -11.22 0.25 33.94
CA THR A 89 -10.06 -0.31 33.27
C THR A 89 -10.51 -1.52 32.49
N LYS A 90 -10.42 -1.44 31.17
CA LYS A 90 -10.78 -2.51 30.25
C LYS A 90 -9.55 -2.97 29.48
N VAL A 91 -9.24 -4.26 29.62
CA VAL A 91 -8.26 -4.96 28.78
C VAL A 91 -9.05 -5.84 27.83
N THR A 92 -8.79 -5.70 26.53
CA THR A 92 -9.48 -6.47 25.48
C THR A 92 -8.44 -7.10 24.58
N TYR A 93 -8.59 -8.40 24.37
CA TYR A 93 -7.81 -9.15 23.39
C TYR A 93 -8.76 -9.68 22.33
N ASP A 94 -8.49 -9.35 21.08
CA ASP A 94 -9.25 -9.80 19.92
C ASP A 94 -8.31 -10.60 19.01
N GLY A 95 -8.58 -11.90 18.87
CA GLY A 95 -7.86 -12.79 17.98
C GLY A 95 -8.75 -13.24 16.83
N PHE A 96 -8.22 -13.22 15.61
CA PHE A 96 -8.91 -13.70 14.43
C PHE A 96 -7.94 -14.55 13.60
N VAL A 97 -8.43 -15.68 13.10
CA VAL A 97 -7.73 -16.54 12.14
C VAL A 97 -8.72 -16.88 11.03
N GLY A 98 -8.30 -16.69 9.80
CA GLY A 98 -9.07 -17.00 8.61
C GLY A 98 -8.28 -17.93 7.70
N VAL A 99 -8.98 -18.93 7.15
CA VAL A 99 -8.48 -19.79 6.09
C VAL A 99 -9.39 -19.62 4.89
N GLY A 100 -8.82 -19.61 3.70
CA GLY A 100 -9.58 -19.38 2.48
C GLY A 100 -8.94 -20.05 1.27
N VAL A 101 -9.78 -20.40 0.30
CA VAL A 101 -9.31 -20.80 -1.03
C VAL A 101 -9.21 -19.54 -1.87
N ASN A 102 -8.06 -19.35 -2.49
CA ASN A 102 -7.81 -18.19 -3.33
C ASN A 102 -8.20 -18.51 -4.78
N ASN A 103 -9.42 -18.13 -5.16
CA ASN A 103 -9.85 -18.20 -6.56
C ASN A 103 -9.50 -16.92 -7.34
N TRP A 104 -8.77 -15.96 -6.74
CA TRP A 104 -8.32 -14.75 -7.45
C TRP A 104 -7.16 -15.10 -8.39
N GLY A 105 -7.50 -15.56 -9.59
CA GLY A 105 -6.55 -15.66 -10.69
C GLY A 105 -6.24 -17.05 -11.19
N THR A 106 -6.91 -18.10 -10.72
CA THR A 106 -6.93 -19.37 -11.46
C THR A 106 -7.98 -19.25 -12.55
N LEU A 107 -7.55 -18.86 -13.75
CA LEU A 107 -8.39 -19.07 -14.92
C LEU A 107 -8.41 -20.56 -15.22
N ASP A 108 -9.57 -21.04 -15.67
CA ASP A 108 -9.65 -22.34 -16.31
C ASP A 108 -8.94 -22.19 -17.67
N VAL A 109 -7.74 -22.74 -17.77
CA VAL A 109 -6.89 -22.68 -18.96
C VAL A 109 -6.88 -24.04 -19.63
N MET A 110 -6.65 -24.03 -20.95
CA MET A 110 -6.60 -25.27 -21.73
C MET A 110 -5.56 -26.22 -21.16
N ASP A 111 -5.95 -27.48 -20.97
CA ASP A 111 -4.98 -28.54 -20.75
C ASP A 111 -4.20 -28.86 -22.05
N ALA A 112 -3.25 -29.80 -21.97
CA ALA A 112 -2.46 -30.21 -23.13
C ALA A 112 -3.31 -30.66 -24.34
N ASP A 113 -4.35 -31.47 -24.11
CA ASP A 113 -5.16 -32.04 -25.19
C ASP A 113 -6.06 -30.98 -25.83
N GLU A 114 -6.65 -30.11 -25.00
CA GLU A 114 -7.44 -28.95 -25.44
C GLU A 114 -6.57 -27.96 -26.22
N TYR A 115 -5.36 -27.68 -25.75
CA TYR A 115 -4.40 -26.81 -26.44
C TYR A 115 -3.99 -27.40 -27.79
N ILE A 116 -3.71 -28.70 -27.85
CA ILE A 116 -3.39 -29.40 -29.11
C ILE A 116 -4.58 -29.30 -30.09
N ALA A 117 -5.79 -29.58 -29.62
CA ALA A 117 -6.99 -29.51 -30.45
C ALA A 117 -7.23 -28.10 -30.97
N PHE A 118 -7.08 -27.10 -30.11
CA PHE A 118 -7.23 -25.69 -30.46
C PHE A 118 -6.21 -25.24 -31.52
N GLN A 119 -4.92 -25.54 -31.32
CA GLN A 119 -3.87 -25.14 -32.25
C GLN A 119 -3.98 -25.85 -33.61
N ARG A 120 -4.41 -27.13 -33.62
CA ARG A 120 -4.73 -27.86 -34.87
C ARG A 120 -5.91 -27.23 -35.61
N GLU A 121 -6.98 -26.87 -34.91
CA GLU A 121 -8.15 -26.24 -35.53
C GLU A 121 -7.82 -24.83 -36.05
N ALA A 122 -7.06 -24.04 -35.30
CA ALA A 122 -6.56 -22.74 -35.75
C ALA A 122 -5.70 -22.87 -37.02
N SER A 123 -4.78 -23.84 -37.04
CA SER A 123 -3.93 -24.12 -38.21
C SER A 123 -4.71 -24.68 -39.40
N ARG A 124 -5.76 -25.46 -39.14
CA ARG A 124 -6.69 -25.96 -40.17
C ARG A 124 -7.49 -24.81 -40.79
N ALA A 125 -8.01 -23.90 -39.97
CA ALA A 125 -8.70 -22.71 -40.46
C ALA A 125 -7.78 -21.81 -41.30
N ALA A 126 -6.48 -21.79 -40.99
CA ALA A 126 -5.45 -21.11 -41.80
C ALA A 126 -5.02 -21.89 -43.06
N GLY A 127 -5.49 -23.12 -43.26
CA GLY A 127 -5.14 -23.99 -44.40
C GLY A 127 -3.76 -24.65 -44.31
N VAL A 128 -3.13 -24.63 -43.13
CA VAL A 128 -1.76 -25.12 -42.91
C VAL A 128 -1.73 -26.59 -42.46
N TRP A 129 -2.79 -27.04 -41.76
CA TRP A 129 -2.89 -28.37 -41.16
C TRP A 129 -4.13 -29.11 -41.68
N ASN A 130 -3.99 -30.38 -42.10
CA ASN A 130 -5.11 -31.21 -42.56
C ASN A 130 -5.30 -32.50 -41.74
N SER A 131 -4.21 -33.08 -41.27
CA SER A 131 -4.21 -34.33 -40.50
C SER A 131 -3.04 -34.36 -39.50
N PRO A 132 -3.00 -35.29 -38.51
CA PRO A 132 -1.93 -35.34 -37.51
C PRO A 132 -0.51 -35.43 -38.09
N GLU A 133 -0.36 -35.93 -39.31
CA GLU A 133 0.92 -35.94 -40.04
C GLU A 133 1.45 -34.50 -40.30
N ASP A 134 0.57 -33.50 -40.31
CA ASP A 134 0.89 -32.07 -40.44
C ASP A 134 1.22 -31.40 -39.09
N ASP A 135 1.27 -32.12 -37.96
CA ASP A 135 1.53 -31.51 -36.64
C ASP A 135 2.83 -30.71 -36.58
N SER A 136 3.85 -31.15 -37.31
CA SER A 136 5.13 -30.41 -37.42
C SER A 136 5.02 -29.02 -38.07
N LYS A 137 3.89 -28.71 -38.71
CA LYS A 137 3.57 -27.39 -39.29
C LYS A 137 2.80 -26.48 -38.33
N ALA A 138 2.15 -27.05 -37.32
CA ALA A 138 1.27 -26.34 -36.38
C ALA A 138 1.93 -26.09 -35.01
N PHE A 139 2.89 -26.94 -34.63
CA PHE A 139 3.64 -26.87 -33.39
C PHE A 139 5.13 -26.77 -33.69
N PHE A 140 5.92 -26.30 -32.71
CA PHE A 140 7.36 -26.11 -32.92
C PHE A 140 8.20 -26.68 -31.78
N GLY A 141 9.41 -27.13 -32.10
CA GLY A 141 10.45 -27.49 -31.13
C GLY A 141 9.98 -28.45 -30.04
N ALA A 142 10.04 -27.98 -28.79
CA ALA A 142 9.74 -28.77 -27.59
C ALA A 142 8.28 -29.25 -27.53
N GLU A 143 7.33 -28.52 -28.11
CA GLU A 143 5.91 -28.88 -28.06
C GLU A 143 5.63 -30.19 -28.81
N ILE A 144 6.23 -30.38 -29.99
CA ILE A 144 6.09 -31.64 -30.76
C ILE A 144 6.68 -32.81 -29.98
N ALA A 145 7.86 -32.63 -29.38
CA ALA A 145 8.57 -33.69 -28.68
C ALA A 145 7.79 -34.22 -27.45
N ASN A 146 6.99 -33.35 -26.84
CA ASN A 146 6.24 -33.58 -25.60
C ASN A 146 4.74 -33.82 -25.83
N MET A 147 4.27 -33.74 -27.07
CA MET A 147 2.87 -33.99 -27.43
C MET A 147 2.41 -35.37 -26.90
N GLY A 148 1.32 -35.39 -26.13
CA GLY A 148 0.79 -36.60 -25.50
C GLY A 148 1.63 -37.17 -24.33
N LYS A 149 2.71 -36.47 -23.92
CA LYS A 149 3.58 -36.88 -22.81
C LYS A 149 3.56 -35.91 -21.63
N MET A 150 3.18 -34.65 -21.88
CA MET A 150 3.19 -33.59 -20.87
C MET A 150 1.88 -32.84 -20.84
N ASN A 151 1.50 -32.45 -19.62
CA ASN A 151 0.42 -31.52 -19.34
C ASN A 151 0.84 -30.65 -18.16
N THR A 152 1.54 -29.56 -18.46
CA THR A 152 2.14 -28.68 -17.47
C THR A 152 1.16 -27.60 -17.05
N ASP A 153 0.74 -27.66 -15.78
CA ASP A 153 0.03 -26.57 -15.12
C ASP A 153 1.02 -25.48 -14.68
N TRP A 154 1.15 -24.46 -15.52
CA TRP A 154 2.04 -23.33 -15.27
C TRP A 154 1.52 -22.40 -14.17
N MET A 155 0.21 -22.30 -13.97
CA MET A 155 -0.38 -21.37 -12.99
C MET A 155 -0.43 -21.96 -11.59
N GLY A 156 -0.85 -23.21 -11.46
CA GLY A 156 -1.42 -23.74 -10.21
C GLY A 156 -0.50 -23.70 -9.01
N ARG A 157 0.81 -23.85 -9.17
CA ARG A 157 1.78 -23.81 -8.05
C ARG A 157 2.28 -22.40 -7.71
N TYR A 158 2.19 -21.45 -8.63
CA TYR A 158 2.63 -20.08 -8.39
C TYR A 158 1.58 -19.27 -7.63
N PHE A 159 0.30 -19.57 -7.85
CA PHE A 159 -0.80 -19.02 -7.06
C PHE A 159 -0.83 -19.65 -5.66
N ASN A 160 -0.95 -18.79 -4.64
CA ASN A 160 -1.25 -19.27 -3.30
C ASN A 160 -2.71 -19.75 -3.27
N GLN A 161 -2.94 -21.05 -3.46
CA GLN A 161 -4.29 -21.65 -3.51
C GLN A 161 -4.98 -21.66 -2.14
N LYS A 162 -4.21 -21.67 -1.04
CA LYS A 162 -4.72 -21.81 0.33
C LYS A 162 -4.13 -20.72 1.20
N ARG A 163 -4.90 -19.66 1.40
CA ARG A 163 -4.45 -18.50 2.17
C ARG A 163 -4.78 -18.67 3.65
N LEU A 164 -3.78 -18.44 4.48
CA LEU A 164 -3.94 -18.21 5.91
C LEU A 164 -3.76 -16.71 6.17
N TRP A 165 -4.64 -16.12 6.97
CA TRP A 165 -4.42 -14.78 7.49
C TRP A 165 -4.92 -14.72 8.92
N HIS A 166 -4.25 -13.91 9.73
CA HIS A 166 -4.60 -13.78 11.14
C HIS A 166 -4.32 -12.38 11.65
N SER A 167 -5.02 -12.00 12.70
CA SER A 167 -4.80 -10.74 13.37
C SER A 167 -4.98 -10.87 14.87
N HIS A 168 -4.15 -10.16 15.61
CA HIS A 168 -4.14 -10.13 17.06
C HIS A 168 -4.14 -8.69 17.51
N SER A 169 -5.15 -8.30 18.28
CA SER A 169 -5.26 -6.97 18.86
C SER A 169 -5.27 -7.07 20.38
N LEU A 170 -4.41 -6.30 21.03
CA LEU A 170 -4.45 -6.11 22.48
C LEU A 170 -4.70 -4.63 22.76
N THR A 171 -5.79 -4.32 23.44
CA THR A 171 -6.17 -2.96 23.80
C THR A 171 -6.31 -2.82 25.30
N ILE A 172 -5.67 -1.80 25.86
CA ILE A 172 -5.80 -1.39 27.25
C ILE A 172 -6.41 0.01 27.25
N ALA A 173 -7.58 0.16 27.84
CA ALA A 173 -8.23 1.44 28.03
C ALA A 173 -8.51 1.64 29.52
N SER A 174 -8.14 2.80 30.07
CA SER A 174 -8.43 3.14 31.45
C SER A 174 -8.53 4.64 31.62
N GLY A 175 -9.25 5.07 32.64
CA GLY A 175 -9.29 6.48 32.98
C GLY A 175 -9.95 6.76 34.30
N ASN A 176 -9.48 7.80 34.97
CA ASN A 176 -10.17 8.43 36.08
C ASN A 176 -10.83 9.74 35.61
N GLU A 177 -11.26 10.59 36.54
CA GLU A 177 -11.92 11.86 36.21
C GLU A 177 -11.03 12.83 35.43
N LYS A 178 -9.73 12.84 35.73
CA LYS A 178 -8.76 13.78 35.14
C LYS A 178 -8.04 13.21 33.94
N THR A 179 -7.70 11.93 33.93
CA THR A 179 -6.88 11.31 32.88
C THR A 179 -7.63 10.13 32.28
N GLN A 180 -7.69 10.07 30.96
CA GLN A 180 -8.16 8.90 30.21
C GLN A 180 -7.10 8.52 29.18
N TYR A 181 -6.78 7.24 29.07
CA TYR A 181 -5.82 6.73 28.11
C TYR A 181 -6.25 5.41 27.49
N LYS A 182 -5.88 5.23 26.23
CA LYS A 182 -6.04 4.00 25.46
C LYS A 182 -4.73 3.67 24.77
N ILE A 183 -4.25 2.44 24.92
CA ILE A 183 -3.11 1.91 24.18
C ILE A 183 -3.60 0.65 23.47
N SER A 184 -3.43 0.57 22.16
CA SER A 184 -3.76 -0.61 21.37
C SER A 184 -2.57 -1.02 20.51
N PHE A 185 -2.20 -2.29 20.58
CA PHE A 185 -1.27 -2.92 19.66
C PHE A 185 -2.03 -3.91 18.79
N ASN A 186 -1.82 -3.84 17.48
CA ASN A 186 -2.40 -4.79 16.54
C ASN A 186 -1.33 -5.31 15.59
N TYR A 187 -1.29 -6.63 15.46
CA TYR A 187 -0.54 -7.31 14.42
C TYR A 187 -1.51 -7.99 13.47
N LYS A 188 -1.26 -7.87 12.17
CA LYS A 188 -2.03 -8.53 11.14
C LYS A 188 -1.08 -9.04 10.06
N ASN A 189 -1.17 -10.32 9.77
CA ASN A 189 -0.51 -10.94 8.63
C ASN A 189 -1.54 -11.23 7.54
N ASN A 190 -1.14 -10.94 6.30
CA ASN A 190 -1.89 -11.27 5.11
C ASN A 190 -0.95 -11.97 4.12
N GLU A 191 -1.18 -13.25 3.85
CA GLU A 191 -0.70 -13.87 2.61
C GLU A 191 -1.45 -13.27 1.42
N GLU A 192 -0.77 -13.03 0.31
CA GLU A 192 -1.33 -12.38 -0.88
C GLU A 192 -1.61 -13.39 -2.01
N ARG A 193 -1.64 -12.94 -3.26
CA ARG A 193 -2.11 -13.73 -4.41
C ARG A 193 -1.15 -14.87 -4.78
N TYR A 194 0.14 -14.62 -4.65
CA TYR A 194 1.22 -15.53 -5.04
C TYR A 194 1.81 -16.23 -3.83
N GLU A 195 2.30 -17.46 -4.01
CA GLU A 195 2.94 -18.20 -2.93
C GLU A 195 4.18 -17.43 -2.44
N GLY A 196 4.31 -17.22 -1.13
CA GLY A 196 5.41 -16.43 -0.55
C GLY A 196 5.24 -14.90 -0.65
N ASP A 197 4.29 -14.39 -1.43
CA ASP A 197 3.88 -12.98 -1.41
C ASP A 197 3.04 -12.74 -0.15
N HIS A 198 3.48 -11.84 0.71
CA HIS A 198 2.79 -11.55 1.96
C HIS A 198 3.10 -10.16 2.48
N ARG A 199 2.21 -9.68 3.35
CA ARG A 199 2.33 -8.40 4.01
C ARG A 199 1.98 -8.49 5.48
N ASP A 200 2.90 -8.00 6.29
CA ASP A 200 2.74 -7.84 7.72
C ASP A 200 2.44 -6.40 8.06
N TYR A 201 1.47 -6.20 8.93
CA TYR A 201 1.05 -4.91 9.42
C TYR A 201 1.14 -4.87 10.95
N PHE A 202 1.76 -3.82 11.45
CA PHE A 202 1.85 -3.52 12.87
C PHE A 202 1.23 -2.14 13.10
N TYR A 203 0.31 -2.05 14.04
CA TYR A 203 -0.31 -0.81 14.45
C TYR A 203 -0.06 -0.59 15.94
N LEU A 204 0.29 0.64 16.28
CA LEU A 204 0.32 1.13 17.65
C LEU A 204 -0.56 2.38 17.73
N THR A 205 -1.59 2.30 18.53
CA THR A 205 -2.52 3.39 18.80
C THR A 205 -2.35 3.82 20.24
N THR A 206 -2.07 5.10 20.47
CA THR A 206 -2.00 5.68 21.81
C THR A 206 -2.85 6.94 21.86
N ASP A 207 -3.86 6.96 22.71
CA ASP A 207 -4.66 8.14 23.01
C ASP A 207 -4.51 8.47 24.49
N LEU A 208 -4.26 9.73 24.80
CA LEU A 208 -4.19 10.24 26.16
C LEU A 208 -4.88 11.59 26.20
N THR A 209 -5.79 11.74 27.15
CA THR A 209 -6.48 12.98 27.45
C THR A 209 -6.30 13.29 28.93
N HIS A 210 -5.97 14.54 29.25
CA HIS A 210 -5.78 14.99 30.62
C HIS A 210 -6.44 16.35 30.88
N GLN A 211 -7.24 16.43 31.93
CA GLN A 211 -7.79 17.65 32.48
C GLN A 211 -6.77 18.29 33.43
N VAL A 212 -6.00 19.24 32.91
CA VAL A 212 -4.94 19.93 33.66
C VAL A 212 -5.56 20.88 34.70
N LEU A 213 -6.52 21.69 34.25
CA LEU A 213 -7.28 22.65 35.06
C LEU A 213 -8.75 22.56 34.66
N PRO A 214 -9.71 23.06 35.45
CA PRO A 214 -11.13 23.01 35.08
C PRO A 214 -11.46 23.62 33.71
N PHE A 215 -10.65 24.59 33.25
CA PHE A 215 -10.80 25.26 31.96
C PHE A 215 -9.78 24.79 30.90
N LEU A 216 -8.86 23.88 31.23
CA LEU A 216 -7.78 23.44 30.32
C LEU A 216 -7.71 21.93 30.24
N LYS A 217 -8.03 21.40 29.07
CA LYS A 217 -7.90 19.99 28.71
C LYS A 217 -6.88 19.84 27.60
N VAL A 218 -5.94 18.93 27.77
CA VAL A 218 -4.90 18.64 26.76
C VAL A 218 -4.94 17.17 26.40
N GLY A 219 -4.40 16.82 25.23
CA GLY A 219 -4.23 15.44 24.89
C GLY A 219 -3.30 15.20 23.71
N ILE A 220 -2.98 13.93 23.54
CA ILE A 220 -2.21 13.40 22.43
C ILE A 220 -2.96 12.20 21.86
N SER A 221 -2.99 12.12 20.54
CA SER A 221 -3.51 10.98 19.79
C SER A 221 -2.46 10.57 18.77
N ASN A 222 -1.93 9.36 18.92
CA ASN A 222 -0.89 8.81 18.08
C ASN A 222 -1.37 7.53 17.38
N ARG A 223 -1.08 7.42 16.09
CA ARG A 223 -1.24 6.21 15.29
C ARG A 223 0.08 5.94 14.59
N ALA A 224 0.85 4.98 15.07
CA ALA A 224 2.02 4.48 14.38
C ALA A 224 1.65 3.22 13.61
N PHE A 225 2.16 3.14 12.39
CA PHE A 225 1.91 2.07 11.45
C PHE A 225 3.24 1.66 10.85
N TYR A 226 3.47 0.35 10.84
CA TYR A 226 4.59 -0.26 10.17
C TYR A 226 4.07 -1.38 9.29
N ASN A 227 4.48 -1.40 8.02
CA ASN A 227 4.26 -2.54 7.17
C ASN A 227 5.57 -3.05 6.58
N VAL A 228 5.59 -4.35 6.33
CA VAL A 228 6.62 -5.02 5.55
C VAL A 228 5.91 -5.84 4.50
N SER A 229 6.23 -5.60 3.23
CA SER A 229 5.80 -6.44 2.12
C SER A 229 6.99 -7.18 1.52
N HIS A 230 6.75 -8.44 1.19
CA HIS A 230 7.61 -9.24 0.33
C HIS A 230 6.81 -9.50 -0.93
N ASP A 231 6.99 -8.63 -1.93
CA ASP A 231 6.16 -8.65 -3.13
C ASP A 231 6.76 -9.63 -4.14
N LYS A 232 5.91 -10.37 -4.87
CA LYS A 232 6.32 -11.21 -6.00
C LYS A 232 5.99 -10.54 -7.33
N PRO A 233 6.71 -10.85 -8.43
CA PRO A 233 6.37 -10.31 -9.72
C PRO A 233 5.02 -10.85 -10.17
N ASP A 234 4.20 -9.98 -10.76
CA ASP A 234 2.96 -10.39 -11.39
C ASP A 234 3.27 -11.11 -12.70
N MET A 235 3.05 -12.42 -12.70
CA MET A 235 3.38 -13.32 -13.81
C MET A 235 2.14 -13.78 -14.57
N PHE A 236 0.96 -13.22 -14.29
CA PHE A 236 -0.30 -13.70 -14.82
C PHE A 236 -0.36 -13.72 -16.34
N ASP A 237 0.11 -12.65 -16.99
CA ASP A 237 0.19 -12.55 -18.45
C ASP A 237 1.14 -13.60 -19.03
N THR A 238 2.32 -13.75 -18.43
CA THR A 238 3.29 -14.76 -18.84
C THR A 238 2.71 -16.17 -18.76
N PHE A 239 2.00 -16.50 -17.68
CA PHE A 239 1.38 -17.83 -17.53
C PHE A 239 0.35 -18.15 -18.62
N LEU A 240 -0.42 -17.16 -19.08
CA LEU A 240 -1.40 -17.33 -20.16
C LEU A 240 -0.76 -17.62 -21.52
N HIS A 241 0.53 -17.36 -21.67
CA HIS A 241 1.28 -17.61 -22.90
C HIS A 241 2.22 -18.81 -22.80
N MET A 242 2.25 -19.49 -21.65
CA MET A 242 3.02 -20.73 -21.51
C MET A 242 2.25 -21.92 -22.10
N SER A 243 2.96 -22.76 -22.85
CA SER A 243 2.39 -23.95 -23.47
C SER A 243 2.38 -25.09 -22.45
N PRO A 244 1.24 -25.80 -22.27
CA PRO A 244 1.17 -26.97 -21.40
C PRO A 244 2.02 -28.14 -21.90
N LEU A 245 2.59 -28.06 -23.11
CA LEU A 245 3.47 -29.05 -23.72
C LEU A 245 4.96 -28.81 -23.46
N THR A 246 5.31 -27.88 -22.56
CA THR A 246 6.72 -27.52 -22.28
C THR A 246 7.09 -27.83 -20.83
N PRO A 247 8.30 -28.37 -20.57
CA PRO A 247 8.69 -28.79 -19.23
C PRO A 247 9.15 -27.62 -18.36
N VAL A 248 8.74 -27.63 -17.08
CA VAL A 248 9.19 -26.66 -16.07
C VAL A 248 10.65 -26.89 -15.66
N TYR A 249 11.11 -28.14 -15.68
CA TYR A 249 12.42 -28.56 -15.19
C TYR A 249 13.22 -29.25 -16.28
N ASN A 250 14.54 -29.11 -16.22
CA ASN A 250 15.48 -29.93 -16.96
C ASN A 250 15.60 -31.33 -16.33
N GLU A 251 16.25 -32.26 -17.03
CA GLU A 251 16.46 -33.64 -16.54
C GLU A 251 17.25 -33.72 -15.22
N ASP A 252 18.10 -32.72 -14.93
CA ASP A 252 18.88 -32.61 -13.70
C ASP A 252 18.08 -32.02 -12.52
N GLY A 253 16.81 -31.66 -12.73
CA GLY A 253 15.93 -31.06 -11.73
C GLY A 253 16.06 -29.55 -11.57
N SER A 254 16.96 -28.89 -12.31
CA SER A 254 17.02 -27.42 -12.37
C SER A 254 15.85 -26.85 -13.18
N TYR A 255 15.45 -25.60 -12.94
CA TYR A 255 14.43 -24.96 -13.78
C TYR A 255 14.92 -24.82 -15.23
N ASN A 256 14.06 -25.21 -16.17
CA ASN A 256 14.31 -24.99 -17.59
C ASN A 256 14.14 -23.50 -17.89
N GLU A 257 15.24 -22.77 -18.11
CA GLU A 257 15.21 -21.31 -18.29
C GLU A 257 14.39 -20.89 -19.53
N TYR A 258 14.44 -21.68 -20.60
CA TYR A 258 13.77 -21.38 -21.88
C TYR A 258 12.94 -22.59 -22.36
N PRO A 259 11.72 -22.80 -21.83
CA PRO A 259 10.88 -23.97 -22.15
C PRO A 259 10.53 -24.12 -23.63
N PHE A 260 10.49 -23.01 -24.36
CA PHE A 260 10.23 -22.97 -25.80
C PHE A 260 11.51 -23.01 -26.66
N GLY A 261 12.69 -22.92 -26.05
CA GLY A 261 13.95 -22.67 -26.76
C GLY A 261 14.10 -21.24 -27.29
N ASP A 262 13.08 -20.39 -27.11
CA ASP A 262 13.11 -18.96 -27.42
C ASP A 262 13.71 -18.18 -26.22
N PRO A 263 14.81 -17.42 -26.40
CA PRO A 263 15.42 -16.63 -25.33
C PRO A 263 14.53 -15.50 -24.78
N PHE A 264 13.43 -15.15 -25.47
CA PHE A 264 12.49 -14.12 -25.02
C PHE A 264 11.37 -14.66 -24.13
N VAL A 265 11.17 -15.98 -24.08
CA VAL A 265 10.14 -16.63 -23.24
C VAL A 265 10.80 -17.41 -22.13
N LYS A 266 11.04 -16.72 -21.01
CA LYS A 266 11.62 -17.31 -19.80
C LYS A 266 10.56 -18.07 -19.00
N ASN A 267 11.00 -19.14 -18.35
CA ASN A 267 10.20 -19.88 -17.39
C ASN A 267 9.82 -18.99 -16.17
N PRO A 268 8.51 -18.79 -15.88
CA PRO A 268 8.08 -17.97 -14.75
C PRO A 268 8.63 -18.40 -13.39
N TYR A 269 8.86 -19.70 -13.21
CA TYR A 269 9.41 -20.27 -11.97
C TYR A 269 10.90 -19.99 -11.78
N MET A 270 11.59 -19.34 -12.74
CA MET A 270 12.96 -18.86 -12.52
C MET A 270 13.04 -17.91 -11.32
N ASN A 271 11.98 -17.16 -11.03
CA ASN A 271 11.89 -16.27 -9.86
C ASN A 271 11.83 -17.02 -8.51
N GLU A 272 11.48 -18.31 -8.52
CA GLU A 272 11.47 -19.18 -7.33
C GLU A 272 12.86 -19.72 -6.99
N THR A 273 13.85 -19.49 -7.85
CA THR A 273 15.23 -19.85 -7.54
C THR A 273 15.75 -18.96 -6.42
N ASP A 274 16.41 -19.56 -5.42
CA ASP A 274 16.94 -18.82 -4.27
C ASP A 274 17.84 -17.65 -4.71
N GLY A 275 17.51 -16.45 -4.21
CA GLY A 275 18.17 -15.20 -4.57
C GLY A 275 18.05 -14.77 -6.04
N ALA A 276 17.11 -15.32 -6.83
CA ALA A 276 16.86 -14.85 -8.20
C ALA A 276 15.97 -13.62 -8.26
N TYR A 277 15.06 -13.48 -7.30
CA TYR A 277 14.17 -12.33 -7.18
C TYR A 277 13.97 -11.99 -5.70
N GLU A 278 14.26 -10.75 -5.33
CA GLU A 278 13.90 -10.19 -4.03
C GLU A 278 13.29 -8.80 -4.26
N ASP A 279 12.12 -8.55 -3.68
CA ASP A 279 11.49 -7.24 -3.66
C ASP A 279 10.81 -7.05 -2.31
N LYS A 280 11.40 -6.17 -1.49
CA LYS A 280 10.96 -5.93 -0.13
C LYS A 280 10.72 -4.46 0.06
N THR A 281 9.52 -4.12 0.53
CA THR A 281 9.17 -2.76 0.93
C THR A 281 8.92 -2.70 2.43
N GLU A 282 9.52 -1.73 3.08
CA GLU A 282 9.26 -1.38 4.48
C GLU A 282 8.69 0.04 4.53
N GLU A 283 7.58 0.22 5.21
CA GLU A 283 6.92 1.52 5.34
C GLU A 283 6.56 1.83 6.78
N TRP A 284 7.01 2.98 7.27
CA TRP A 284 6.66 3.55 8.56
C TRP A 284 5.81 4.80 8.35
N LYS A 285 4.68 4.88 9.04
CA LYS A 285 3.87 6.09 9.12
C LYS A 285 3.56 6.38 10.56
N ILE A 286 3.75 7.62 10.98
CA ILE A 286 3.39 8.03 12.33
C ILE A 286 2.50 9.25 12.20
N TYR A 287 1.27 9.14 12.64
CA TYR A 287 0.37 10.27 12.82
C TYR A 287 0.40 10.67 14.30
N MET A 288 0.79 11.91 14.59
CA MET A 288 0.78 12.47 15.93
C MET A 288 -0.10 13.71 15.93
N ARG A 289 -1.17 13.70 16.73
CA ARG A 289 -2.01 14.85 16.99
C ARG A 289 -1.85 15.26 18.44
N PHE A 290 -1.50 16.53 18.65
CA PHE A 290 -1.54 17.19 19.94
C PHE A 290 -2.70 18.17 19.94
N PHE A 291 -3.45 18.22 21.03
CA PHE A 291 -4.54 19.18 21.14
C PHE A 291 -4.62 19.80 22.52
N ALA A 292 -5.13 21.02 22.56
CA ALA A 292 -5.56 21.70 23.76
C ALA A 292 -6.92 22.33 23.54
N GLN A 293 -7.83 22.10 24.47
CA GLN A 293 -9.12 22.76 24.60
C GLN A 293 -9.05 23.69 25.82
N VAL A 294 -9.36 24.97 25.58
CA VAL A 294 -9.38 26.01 26.59
C VAL A 294 -10.78 26.61 26.65
N ASP A 295 -11.43 26.51 27.80
CA ASP A 295 -12.70 27.19 28.06
C ASP A 295 -12.38 28.63 28.48
N LEU A 296 -12.52 29.57 27.54
CA LEU A 296 -12.15 30.97 27.74
C LEU A 296 -13.20 31.72 28.56
N TYR A 297 -14.47 31.39 28.34
CA TYR A 297 -15.63 31.94 29.02
C TYR A 297 -16.81 30.97 28.91
N LYS A 298 -17.90 31.19 29.63
CA LYS A 298 -19.11 30.38 29.51
C LYS A 298 -19.60 30.38 28.05
N GLY A 299 -19.71 29.20 27.46
CA GLY A 299 -20.10 29.02 26.06
C GLY A 299 -18.98 29.29 25.05
N LEU A 300 -17.84 29.87 25.43
CA LEU A 300 -16.73 30.20 24.55
C LEU A 300 -15.55 29.23 24.75
N THR A 301 -15.30 28.40 23.74
CA THR A 301 -14.24 27.37 23.77
C THR A 301 -13.24 27.61 22.64
N PHE A 302 -11.95 27.50 22.95
CA PHE A 302 -10.88 27.55 21.98
C PHE A 302 -10.17 26.20 21.91
N ASN A 303 -10.17 25.60 20.72
CA ASN A 303 -9.52 24.33 20.44
C ASN A 303 -8.35 24.56 19.48
N THR A 304 -7.15 24.20 19.89
CA THR A 304 -5.98 24.19 19.03
C THR A 304 -5.49 22.77 18.84
N ASN A 305 -5.17 22.42 17.60
CA ASN A 305 -4.84 21.07 17.16
C ASN A 305 -3.62 21.12 16.25
N PHE A 306 -2.54 20.46 16.65
CA PHE A 306 -1.34 20.34 15.82
C PHE A 306 -1.13 18.87 15.47
N ALA A 307 -1.18 18.55 14.18
CA ALA A 307 -0.86 17.23 13.66
C ALA A 307 0.47 17.26 12.91
N TYR A 308 1.30 16.26 13.16
CA TYR A 308 2.53 15.98 12.42
C TYR A 308 2.50 14.53 11.93
N THR A 309 2.80 14.33 10.65
CA THR A 309 2.68 13.04 9.98
C THR A 309 3.93 12.75 9.15
N PRO A 310 5.00 12.25 9.77
CA PRO A 310 6.13 11.71 9.04
C PRO A 310 5.80 10.31 8.49
N ALA A 311 6.19 10.09 7.25
CA ALA A 311 6.14 8.79 6.61
C ALA A 311 7.47 8.49 5.90
N PHE A 312 7.93 7.25 6.01
CA PHE A 312 9.16 6.76 5.43
C PHE A 312 8.88 5.43 4.74
N SER A 313 9.27 5.29 3.49
CA SER A 313 9.22 4.02 2.77
C SER A 313 10.58 3.74 2.17
N SER A 314 11.04 2.51 2.30
CA SER A 314 12.23 1.97 1.64
C SER A 314 11.84 0.71 0.89
N ARG A 315 12.07 0.68 -0.42
CA ARG A 315 11.94 -0.51 -1.25
C ARG A 315 13.32 -0.92 -1.72
N GLY A 316 13.76 -2.10 -1.29
CA GLY A 316 14.96 -2.76 -1.78
C GLY A 316 14.58 -3.86 -2.75
N TYR A 317 15.27 -3.93 -3.89
CA TYR A 317 15.04 -5.00 -4.86
C TYR A 317 16.35 -5.55 -5.42
N TYR A 318 16.32 -6.83 -5.78
CA TYR A 318 17.36 -7.54 -6.50
C TYR A 318 16.73 -8.46 -7.53
N TYR A 319 17.12 -8.33 -8.79
CA TYR A 319 16.69 -9.22 -9.86
C TYR A 319 17.93 -9.81 -10.54
N ASP A 320 18.03 -11.14 -10.53
CA ASP A 320 18.99 -11.89 -11.32
C ASP A 320 18.62 -11.81 -12.80
N ASN A 321 19.59 -11.97 -13.70
CA ASN A 321 19.35 -11.91 -15.14
C ASN A 321 18.43 -13.02 -15.65
N ARG A 322 18.28 -14.12 -14.90
CA ARG A 322 17.32 -15.18 -15.17
C ARG A 322 15.92 -14.88 -14.67
N SER A 323 15.75 -13.86 -13.84
CA SER A 323 14.43 -13.43 -13.38
C SER A 323 13.56 -13.05 -14.57
N VAL A 324 12.28 -13.38 -14.50
CA VAL A 324 11.30 -12.95 -15.50
C VAL A 324 10.78 -11.54 -15.21
N GLY A 325 11.03 -11.02 -14.01
CA GLY A 325 10.76 -9.62 -13.65
C GLY A 325 11.76 -8.61 -14.26
N TYR A 326 12.77 -9.08 -15.00
CA TYR A 326 13.79 -8.23 -15.61
C TYR A 326 14.26 -8.76 -16.97
N THR A 327 14.36 -7.86 -17.96
CA THR A 327 14.68 -8.20 -19.36
C THR A 327 16.14 -7.91 -19.76
N ASP A 328 16.97 -7.37 -18.85
CA ASP A 328 18.40 -7.15 -19.10
C ASP A 328 19.19 -8.44 -18.80
N GLU A 329 20.28 -8.67 -19.53
CA GLU A 329 21.18 -9.80 -19.32
C GLU A 329 22.04 -9.68 -18.05
N ARG A 330 21.95 -8.54 -17.35
CA ARG A 330 22.72 -8.26 -16.13
C ARG A 330 21.84 -8.23 -14.90
N ASN A 331 22.37 -8.76 -13.82
CA ASN A 331 21.77 -8.66 -12.50
C ASN A 331 21.67 -7.19 -12.09
N VAL A 332 20.54 -6.81 -11.49
CA VAL A 332 20.29 -5.45 -10.99
C VAL A 332 19.94 -5.49 -9.52
N ALA A 333 20.46 -4.53 -8.77
CA ALA A 333 20.02 -4.24 -7.42
C ALA A 333 19.67 -2.76 -7.31
N GLY A 334 18.68 -2.43 -6.49
CA GLY A 334 18.34 -1.05 -6.25
C GLY A 334 17.65 -0.83 -4.93
N MET A 335 17.60 0.45 -4.56
CA MET A 335 16.88 0.91 -3.40
C MET A 335 16.19 2.23 -3.72
N HIS A 336 14.91 2.31 -3.41
CA HIS A 336 14.12 3.52 -3.50
C HIS A 336 13.69 3.93 -2.09
N ASN A 337 13.99 5.16 -1.71
CA ASN A 337 13.56 5.73 -0.45
C ASN A 337 12.65 6.92 -0.72
N ASN A 338 11.52 6.95 -0.03
CA ASN A 338 10.59 8.07 -0.04
C ASN A 338 10.37 8.53 1.39
N ARG A 339 10.54 9.83 1.63
CA ARG A 339 10.26 10.48 2.91
C ARG A 339 9.22 11.57 2.71
N LYS A 340 8.14 11.50 3.47
CA LYS A 340 7.13 12.55 3.57
C LYS A 340 7.10 13.11 4.98
N ALA A 341 6.81 14.39 5.09
CA ALA A 341 6.60 15.07 6.36
C ALA A 341 5.52 16.12 6.17
N ASP A 342 4.34 15.80 6.69
CA ASP A 342 3.18 16.68 6.67
C ASP A 342 2.96 17.27 8.06
N TRP A 343 2.49 18.52 8.13
CA TRP A 343 1.90 19.05 9.35
C TRP A 343 0.67 19.89 9.04
N VAL A 344 -0.26 19.87 9.99
CA VAL A 344 -1.49 20.67 9.97
C VAL A 344 -1.64 21.33 11.34
N TRP A 345 -1.89 22.62 11.36
CA TRP A 345 -2.22 23.37 12.56
C TRP A 345 -3.59 24.02 12.39
N ASN A 346 -4.56 23.53 13.16
CA ASN A 346 -5.95 23.93 13.09
C ASN A 346 -6.37 24.57 14.42
N ASN A 347 -6.98 25.75 14.35
CA ASN A 347 -7.46 26.52 15.49
C ASN A 347 -8.94 26.83 15.30
N ILE A 348 -9.75 26.49 16.30
CA ILE A 348 -11.20 26.63 16.26
C ILE A 348 -11.65 27.41 17.49
N LEU A 349 -12.32 28.53 17.28
CA LEU A 349 -13.02 29.28 18.32
C LEU A 349 -14.52 29.05 18.16
N ASN A 350 -15.17 28.49 19.18
CA ASN A 350 -16.60 28.22 19.18
C ASN A 350 -17.29 28.99 20.29
N TYR A 351 -18.39 29.66 19.96
CA TYR A 351 -19.30 30.28 20.92
C TYR A 351 -20.69 29.66 20.81
N LYS A 352 -21.16 29.04 21.90
CA LYS A 352 -22.47 28.42 21.98
C LYS A 352 -23.20 28.86 23.24
N GLU A 353 -24.36 29.49 23.08
CA GLU A 353 -25.21 29.92 24.19
C GLU A 353 -26.69 29.78 23.80
N THR A 354 -27.55 29.50 24.79
CA THR A 354 -29.00 29.40 24.60
C THR A 354 -29.71 30.43 25.47
N PHE A 355 -30.54 31.26 24.83
CA PHE A 355 -31.31 32.34 25.43
C PHE A 355 -32.81 32.06 25.27
N GLY A 356 -33.43 31.44 26.28
CA GLY A 356 -34.84 31.07 26.22
C GLY A 356 -35.12 30.09 25.07
N LYS A 357 -35.80 30.56 24.01
CA LYS A 357 -36.12 29.76 22.81
C LYS A 357 -35.08 29.90 21.69
N HIS A 358 -34.07 30.75 21.84
CA HIS A 358 -33.04 31.00 20.83
C HIS A 358 -31.75 30.29 21.20
N ALA A 359 -31.07 29.69 20.23
CA ALA A 359 -29.73 29.13 20.39
C ALA A 359 -28.81 29.76 19.34
N ILE A 360 -27.62 30.16 19.78
CA ILE A 360 -26.56 30.68 18.91
C ILE A 360 -25.42 29.68 18.97
N ASP A 361 -24.91 29.28 17.80
CA ASP A 361 -23.74 28.40 17.65
C ASP A 361 -22.86 28.97 16.53
N VAL A 362 -21.76 29.60 16.90
CA VAL A 362 -20.86 30.31 15.97
C VAL A 362 -19.46 29.73 16.09
N SER A 363 -18.89 29.34 14.95
CA SER A 363 -17.54 28.80 14.85
C SER A 363 -16.67 29.64 13.92
N ALA A 364 -15.47 29.97 14.36
CA ALA A 364 -14.41 30.54 13.54
C ALA A 364 -13.24 29.55 13.46
N ILE A 365 -12.81 29.22 12.24
CA ILE A 365 -11.78 28.19 11.99
C ILE A 365 -10.63 28.81 11.21
N PHE A 366 -9.41 28.53 11.65
CA PHE A 366 -8.18 28.89 10.95
C PHE A 366 -7.26 27.66 10.85
N GLU A 367 -6.83 27.34 9.63
CA GLU A 367 -5.97 26.17 9.37
C GLU A 367 -4.75 26.55 8.54
N MET A 368 -3.60 25.99 8.92
CA MET A 368 -2.36 26.01 8.18
C MET A 368 -1.90 24.58 7.93
N GLN A 369 -1.35 24.32 6.74
CA GLN A 369 -0.80 23.01 6.40
C GLN A 369 0.44 23.13 5.53
N ASN A 370 1.32 22.14 5.61
CA ASN A 370 2.48 22.05 4.72
C ASN A 370 2.86 20.59 4.49
N ARG A 371 3.20 20.28 3.24
CA ARG A 371 3.71 18.98 2.80
C ARG A 371 5.15 19.10 2.32
N GLN A 372 6.00 18.18 2.75
CA GLN A 372 7.31 17.97 2.13
C GLN A 372 7.46 16.51 1.70
N THR A 373 8.02 16.31 0.52
CA THR A 373 8.33 14.98 -0.02
C THR A 373 9.75 14.99 -0.55
N VAL A 374 10.52 13.98 -0.18
CA VAL A 374 11.88 13.76 -0.65
C VAL A 374 11.97 12.33 -1.14
N ASN A 375 12.31 12.17 -2.41
CA ASN A 375 12.56 10.88 -3.02
C ASN A 375 14.05 10.74 -3.28
N SER A 376 14.60 9.57 -3.02
CA SER A 376 15.91 9.18 -3.48
C SER A 376 15.87 7.77 -4.04
N SER A 377 16.66 7.51 -5.05
CA SER A 377 16.75 6.21 -5.69
C SER A 377 18.19 5.95 -6.08
N MET A 378 18.61 4.71 -5.94
CA MET A 378 19.92 4.26 -6.34
C MET A 378 19.79 2.85 -6.93
N SER A 379 20.47 2.58 -8.03
CA SER A 379 20.48 1.26 -8.67
C SER A 379 21.87 0.97 -9.23
N GLY A 380 22.26 -0.30 -9.20
CA GLY A 380 23.49 -0.79 -9.83
C GLY A 380 23.20 -2.04 -10.65
N LYS A 381 23.97 -2.23 -11.73
CA LYS A 381 23.95 -3.44 -12.56
C LYS A 381 25.23 -4.26 -12.33
N ASP A 382 25.32 -5.43 -12.97
CA ASP A 382 26.51 -6.30 -12.97
C ASP A 382 26.88 -6.85 -11.58
N HIS A 383 25.87 -7.13 -10.77
CA HIS A 383 26.07 -7.67 -9.43
C HIS A 383 26.38 -9.17 -9.47
N PRO A 384 27.31 -9.69 -8.66
CA PRO A 384 27.54 -11.13 -8.53
C PRO A 384 26.25 -11.86 -8.11
N ARG A 385 26.06 -13.09 -8.61
CA ARG A 385 24.87 -13.92 -8.32
C ARG A 385 24.70 -14.22 -6.83
N GLY A 386 23.45 -14.38 -6.38
CA GLY A 386 23.09 -14.95 -5.08
C GLY A 386 23.42 -14.08 -3.86
N ARG A 387 23.42 -12.74 -4.03
CA ARG A 387 23.68 -11.81 -2.92
C ARG A 387 22.59 -10.75 -2.88
N GLY A 388 21.66 -10.91 -1.93
CA GLY A 388 20.58 -9.96 -1.68
C GLY A 388 21.06 -8.52 -1.49
N PRO A 389 20.15 -7.54 -1.57
CA PRO A 389 20.45 -6.12 -1.75
C PRO A 389 21.34 -5.56 -0.63
N GLU A 390 21.16 -5.96 0.62
CA GLU A 390 22.00 -5.51 1.75
C GLU A 390 23.48 -5.95 1.63
N LYS A 391 23.72 -7.14 1.08
CA LYS A 391 25.08 -7.70 0.90
C LYS A 391 25.72 -7.21 -0.41
N ALA A 392 24.92 -6.94 -1.43
CA ALA A 392 25.34 -6.28 -2.66
C ALA A 392 25.96 -4.90 -2.40
N TRP A 393 25.34 -4.07 -1.54
CA TRP A 393 25.86 -2.74 -1.18
C TRP A 393 27.20 -2.79 -0.45
N ARG A 394 27.40 -3.78 0.45
CA ARG A 394 28.70 -3.97 1.12
C ARG A 394 29.84 -4.30 0.13
N TYR A 395 29.54 -4.99 -0.97
CA TYR A 395 30.54 -5.32 -2.00
C TYR A 395 30.80 -4.18 -2.98
N GLY A 396 29.77 -3.42 -3.38
CA GLY A 396 29.91 -2.25 -4.25
C GLY A 396 30.83 -1.17 -3.65
N LEU A 397 30.73 -0.94 -2.33
CA LEU A 397 31.63 -0.02 -1.61
C LEU A 397 33.07 -0.54 -1.51
N HIS A 398 33.28 -1.85 -1.40
CA HIS A 398 34.62 -2.44 -1.32
C HIS A 398 35.35 -2.48 -2.67
N HIS A 399 34.64 -2.69 -3.78
CA HIS A 399 35.26 -2.72 -5.11
C HIS A 399 35.50 -1.34 -5.73
N HIS A 400 34.76 -0.30 -5.34
CA HIS A 400 35.07 1.08 -5.77
C HIS A 400 36.21 1.75 -4.97
N CYS A 401 36.60 1.21 -3.82
CA CYS A 401 37.72 1.72 -3.02
C CYS A 401 38.99 0.84 -3.05
N GLY A 402 39.06 -0.14 -3.96
CA GLY A 402 40.23 -1.00 -4.16
C GLY A 402 41.14 -0.51 -5.28
N ARG A 403 42.28 0.11 -4.91
CA ARG A 403 43.50 0.36 -5.73
C ARG A 403 43.33 0.36 -7.26
N HIS A 404 42.96 1.51 -7.83
CA HIS A 404 43.38 1.87 -9.19
C HIS A 404 44.26 3.13 -9.14
N ARG A 405 45.57 2.91 -9.10
CA ARG A 405 46.57 3.95 -9.42
C ARG A 405 46.81 3.90 -10.93
N GLN A 406 45.85 4.35 -11.72
CA GLN A 406 46.10 4.75 -13.11
C GLN A 406 45.33 6.03 -13.42
N ARG A 407 46.07 7.01 -13.94
CA ARG A 407 45.59 8.32 -14.37
C ARG A 407 44.62 8.16 -15.55
N GLN A 408 43.33 8.11 -15.31
CA GLN A 408 42.30 8.61 -16.24
C GLN A 408 41.12 9.18 -15.43
N ARG A 409 40.53 10.26 -15.96
CA ARG A 409 39.47 11.06 -15.30
C ARG A 409 38.27 10.18 -14.92
N PRO A 410 37.62 10.38 -13.76
CA PRO A 410 36.47 9.59 -13.36
C PRO A 410 35.23 9.98 -14.19
N PRO A 411 34.34 9.04 -14.54
CA PRO A 411 32.98 9.37 -14.94
C PRO A 411 32.21 9.84 -13.70
N ALA A 412 31.43 10.89 -13.86
CA ALA A 412 30.65 11.49 -12.80
C ALA A 412 29.56 10.53 -12.30
N VAL A 413 29.65 10.12 -11.03
CA VAL A 413 28.49 9.60 -10.29
C VAL A 413 27.54 10.79 -10.08
N HIS A 414 26.49 10.88 -10.90
CA HIS A 414 25.41 11.82 -10.67
C HIS A 414 24.48 11.24 -9.60
N CYS A 415 24.54 11.84 -8.42
CA CYS A 415 23.54 11.67 -7.37
C CYS A 415 22.59 12.88 -7.47
N PRO A 416 21.42 12.77 -8.15
CA PRO A 416 20.46 13.85 -8.16
C PRO A 416 19.67 13.80 -6.85
N VAL A 417 20.12 14.58 -5.86
CA VAL A 417 19.22 14.97 -4.75
C VAL A 417 18.25 16.01 -5.31
N CYS A 418 17.14 15.54 -5.89
CA CYS A 418 16.05 16.42 -6.30
C CYS A 418 15.30 16.93 -5.06
N ARG A 419 15.72 18.09 -4.56
CA ARG A 419 15.03 18.81 -3.48
C ARG A 419 13.91 19.67 -4.08
N HIS A 420 12.71 19.11 -4.25
CA HIS A 420 11.54 19.94 -4.59
C HIS A 420 10.99 20.61 -3.32
N ARG A 421 11.30 21.89 -3.14
CA ARG A 421 10.63 22.79 -2.19
C ARG A 421 9.44 23.44 -2.90
N THR A 422 8.27 22.82 -2.85
CA THR A 422 7.01 23.50 -3.20
C THR A 422 6.48 24.21 -1.96
N GLY A 423 7.06 25.37 -1.64
CA GLY A 423 6.44 26.31 -0.70
C GLY A 423 5.35 27.09 -1.42
N ARG A 424 4.09 26.67 -1.32
CA ARG A 424 2.94 27.56 -1.62
C ARG A 424 2.32 27.95 -0.29
N ILE A 425 2.58 29.19 0.13
CA ILE A 425 1.78 29.86 1.16
C ILE A 425 0.45 30.21 0.48
N PHE A 426 -0.58 29.38 0.71
CA PHE A 426 -1.95 29.81 0.46
C PHE A 426 -2.45 30.50 1.72
N MET A 427 -2.46 31.84 1.71
CA MET A 427 -3.34 32.60 2.60
C MET A 427 -4.76 32.43 2.10
N ALA A 428 -5.49 31.45 2.65
CA ALA A 428 -6.93 31.40 2.51
C ALA A 428 -7.55 32.31 3.59
N GLN A 429 -7.84 33.56 3.23
CA GLN A 429 -8.78 34.37 4.00
C GLN A 429 -10.20 33.86 3.71
N GLY A 430 -10.62 32.82 4.44
CA GLY A 430 -12.02 32.40 4.51
C GLY A 430 -12.71 33.10 5.67
N LYS A 431 -13.28 34.30 5.46
CA LYS A 431 -14.30 34.82 6.37
C LYS A 431 -15.61 34.11 6.05
N SER A 432 -15.87 33.02 6.76
CA SER A 432 -17.20 32.42 6.83
C SER A 432 -17.82 32.85 8.15
N VAL A 433 -18.63 33.91 8.11
CA VAL A 433 -19.58 34.22 9.18
C VAL A 433 -20.86 33.51 8.81
N LEU A 434 -21.21 32.45 9.53
CA LEU A 434 -22.58 31.93 9.53
C LEU A 434 -23.31 32.64 10.67
N ILE A 435 -24.41 33.32 10.34
CA ILE A 435 -25.40 33.83 11.31
C ILE A 435 -26.40 32.72 11.60
#